data_AF-A0A645DUL6-F1
#
_entry.id   AF-A0A645DUL6-F1
#
_cell.length_a   1.000
_cell.length_b   1.000
_cell.length_c   1.000
_cell.angle_alpha   90.00
_cell.angle_beta   90.00
_cell.angle_gamma   90.00
#
_symmetry.space_group_name_H-M   'P 1'
#
loop_
_entity.id
_entity.type
_entity.pdbx_description
1 polymer ?
#
loop_
_entity_poly.entity_id
_entity_poly.type
_entity_poly.pdbx_seq_one_letter_code
_entity_poly.pdbx_strand_id
1 'polypeptide(L)'
;MNWEPWTGCYKISDGCTNCYFYGPHAKRYGQNTIQKTDKFDWPIRKNSKGEYNIKGNKILATCFATDFFLPEADEWRKEVWSIIKERTDIEFLILTKRIDRFLESLPSDWGTGYGQYKYWLHR
;
A
#
# COMPACT_ATOMS: atom_id res chain seq x y z
N MET A 1 -9.57 5.80 -6.91
CA MET A 1 -9.90 5.57 -5.49
C MET A 1 -8.80 4.69 -4.94
N ASN A 2 -8.06 5.19 -3.94
CA ASN A 2 -6.85 4.53 -3.45
C ASN A 2 -7.04 4.10 -2.00
N TRP A 3 -6.40 3.01 -1.62
CA TRP A 3 -6.31 2.57 -0.23
C TRP A 3 -4.95 2.96 0.35
N GLU A 4 -4.99 3.84 1.34
CA GLU A 4 -3.81 4.39 2.01
C GLU A 4 -3.87 3.99 3.49
N PRO A 5 -3.42 2.77 3.87
CA PRO A 5 -3.51 2.29 5.25
C PRO A 5 -2.62 3.09 6.22
N TRP A 6 -1.60 3.75 5.70
CA TRP A 6 -0.75 4.72 6.40
C TRP A 6 -0.51 5.95 5.52
N THR A 7 0.01 7.01 6.13
CA THR A 7 0.46 8.25 5.48
C THR A 7 1.92 8.51 5.82
N GLY A 8 2.53 9.49 5.14
CA GLY A 8 3.93 9.87 5.29
C GLY A 8 4.81 9.13 4.28
N CYS A 9 5.94 9.73 3.92
CA CYS A 9 7.01 9.10 3.14
C CYS A 9 8.27 9.98 3.23
N TYR A 10 9.42 9.45 2.83
CA TYR A 10 10.67 10.20 2.72
C TYR A 10 11.45 9.79 1.47
N LYS A 11 12.37 10.66 1.03
CA LYS A 11 13.24 10.42 -0.13
C LYS A 11 14.09 9.16 0.09
N ILE A 12 14.11 8.27 -0.90
CA ILE A 12 14.98 7.08 -0.93
C ILE A 12 15.91 7.05 -2.16
N SER A 13 15.53 7.75 -3.24
CA SER A 13 16.32 7.86 -4.46
C SER A 13 16.03 9.18 -5.19
N ASP A 14 16.79 9.48 -6.24
CA ASP A 14 16.55 10.67 -7.08
C ASP A 14 15.23 10.64 -7.82
N GLY A 15 14.61 9.47 -7.97
CA GLY A 15 13.23 9.34 -8.44
C GLY A 15 12.20 10.01 -7.51
N CYS A 16 12.57 10.40 -6.29
CA CYS A 16 11.71 11.17 -5.40
C CYS A 16 11.80 12.69 -5.60
N THR A 17 12.79 13.19 -6.35
CA THR A 17 13.02 14.63 -6.52
C THR A 17 11.80 15.34 -7.09
N ASN A 18 11.11 14.70 -8.05
CA ASN A 18 9.87 15.21 -8.66
C ASN A 18 8.62 14.51 -8.09
N CYS A 19 8.69 13.96 -6.88
CA CYS A 19 7.54 13.30 -6.26
C CYS A 19 6.40 14.31 -6.07
N TYR A 20 5.28 14.09 -6.74
CA TYR A 20 4.12 14.98 -6.68
C TYR A 20 3.42 15.02 -5.30
N PHE A 21 3.70 14.05 -4.42
CA PHE A 21 3.11 13.98 -3.08
C PHE A 21 4.03 14.55 -1.97
N TYR A 22 5.28 14.10 -1.89
CA TYR A 22 6.23 14.48 -0.82
C TYR A 22 7.51 15.15 -1.33
N GLY A 23 7.63 15.40 -2.63
CA GLY A 23 8.79 16.09 -3.19
C GLY A 23 8.87 17.54 -2.72
N PRO A 24 10.01 18.23 -2.94
CA PRO A 24 10.24 19.61 -2.49
C PRO A 24 9.18 20.63 -2.92
N HIS A 25 8.47 20.36 -4.01
CA HIS A 25 7.43 21.24 -4.56
C HIS A 25 6.00 20.76 -4.28
N ALA A 26 5.83 19.69 -3.51
CA ALA A 26 4.53 19.10 -3.24
C ALA A 26 3.87 19.67 -1.97
N LYS A 27 2.54 19.61 -1.91
CA LYS A 27 1.74 20.12 -0.78
C LYS A 27 2.10 19.48 0.57
N ARG A 28 2.60 18.23 0.57
CA ARG A 28 2.95 17.48 1.79
C ARG A 28 4.46 17.40 2.03
N TYR A 29 5.26 18.26 1.38
CA TYR A 29 6.68 18.34 1.68
C TYR A 29 6.93 18.54 3.18
N GLY A 30 7.87 17.76 3.74
CA GLY A 30 8.20 17.77 5.18
C GLY A 30 7.24 16.98 6.08
N GLN A 31 6.10 16.49 5.58
CA GLN A 31 5.17 15.65 6.34
C GLN A 31 5.59 14.18 6.30
N ASN A 32 6.81 13.91 6.78
CA ASN A 32 7.46 12.60 6.63
C ASN A 32 7.10 11.61 7.75
N THR A 33 6.29 12.02 8.73
CA THR A 33 5.90 11.16 9.85
C THR A 33 4.99 10.04 9.36
N ILE A 34 5.43 8.79 9.58
CA ILE A 34 4.65 7.61 9.21
C ILE A 34 3.60 7.33 10.27
N GLN A 35 2.32 7.29 9.87
CA GLN A 35 1.20 7.09 10.78
C GLN A 35 0.11 6.24 10.14
N LYS A 36 -0.53 5.33 10.90
CA LYS A 36 -1.75 4.64 10.47
C LYS A 36 -2.85 5.66 10.16
N THR A 37 -3.65 5.40 9.13
CA THR A 37 -4.83 6.21 8.82
C THR A 37 -6.09 5.60 9.41
N ASP A 38 -7.16 6.38 9.40
CA ASP A 38 -8.53 5.93 9.67
C ASP A 38 -9.11 5.04 8.56
N LYS A 39 -8.32 4.68 7.53
CA LYS A 39 -8.68 3.80 6.41
C LYS A 39 -7.87 2.52 6.39
N PHE A 40 -7.19 2.20 7.49
CA PHE A 40 -6.35 1.03 7.63
C PHE A 40 -7.03 -0.27 7.15
N ASP A 41 -8.24 -0.55 7.64
CA ASP A 41 -9.05 -1.75 7.35
C ASP A 41 -10.08 -1.56 6.22
N TRP A 42 -10.01 -0.44 5.47
CA TRP A 42 -11.08 -0.05 4.54
C TRP A 42 -11.53 -1.12 3.53
N PRO A 43 -10.64 -1.97 2.96
CA PRO A 43 -11.07 -3.01 2.04
C PRO A 43 -11.98 -4.07 2.66
N ILE A 44 -11.89 -4.34 3.96
CA ILE A 44 -12.74 -5.33 4.63
C ILE A 44 -13.96 -4.72 5.32
N ARG A 45 -14.07 -3.39 5.36
CA ARG A 45 -15.25 -2.72 5.93
C ARG A 45 -16.51 -3.11 5.15
N LYS A 46 -17.54 -3.49 5.90
CA LYS A 46 -18.85 -3.91 5.38
C LYS A 46 -19.93 -2.88 5.75
N ASN A 47 -20.98 -2.82 4.95
CA ASN A 47 -22.19 -2.08 5.28
C ASN A 47 -23.09 -2.88 6.24
N SER A 48 -24.24 -2.32 6.63
CA SER A 48 -25.21 -2.99 7.51
C SER A 48 -25.81 -4.28 6.94
N LYS A 49 -25.69 -4.50 5.62
CA LYS A 49 -26.12 -5.72 4.92
C LYS A 49 -25.01 -6.77 4.83
N GLY A 50 -23.84 -6.52 5.41
CA GLY A 50 -22.69 -7.42 5.36
C GLY A 50 -21.91 -7.40 4.04
N GLU A 51 -22.20 -6.46 3.12
CA GLU A 51 -21.48 -6.34 1.86
C GLU A 51 -20.25 -5.45 2.01
N TYR A 52 -19.13 -5.80 1.35
CA TYR A 52 -17.95 -4.92 1.31
C TYR A 52 -18.31 -3.55 0.73
N ASN A 53 -17.85 -2.50 1.41
CA ASN A 53 -17.98 -1.11 0.96
C ASN A 53 -17.21 -0.88 -0.35
N ILE A 54 -16.04 -1.52 -0.47
CA ILE A 54 -15.27 -1.54 -1.71
C ILE A 54 -15.72 -2.74 -2.54
N LYS A 55 -16.51 -2.51 -3.60
CA LYS A 55 -16.88 -3.55 -4.56
C LYS A 55 -15.66 -4.16 -5.27
N GLY A 56 -15.67 -5.47 -5.50
CA GLY A 56 -14.62 -6.22 -6.20
C GLY A 56 -14.59 -6.00 -7.71
N ASN A 57 -13.91 -6.90 -8.41
CA ASN A 57 -13.65 -6.92 -9.86
C ASN A 57 -13.02 -5.62 -10.36
N LYS A 58 -12.03 -5.11 -9.61
CA LYS A 58 -11.32 -3.87 -9.95
C LYS A 58 -9.90 -3.87 -9.41
N ILE A 59 -9.12 -2.92 -9.91
CA ILE A 59 -7.81 -2.59 -9.37
C ILE A 59 -7.97 -1.58 -8.22
N LEU A 60 -7.39 -1.89 -7.07
CA LEU A 60 -7.26 -0.97 -5.93
C LEU A 60 -5.80 -0.56 -5.77
N ALA A 61 -5.49 0.67 -6.21
CA ALA A 61 -4.18 1.25 -5.97
C ALA A 61 -3.96 1.38 -4.45
N THR A 62 -2.86 0.82 -3.98
CA THR A 62 -2.53 0.69 -2.56
C THR A 62 -1.21 1.39 -2.29
N CYS A 63 -1.20 2.27 -1.28
CA CYS A 63 -0.05 3.11 -0.96
C CYS A 63 0.40 4.00 -2.13
N PHE A 64 -0.53 4.57 -2.90
CA PHE A 64 -0.19 5.43 -4.05
C PHE A 64 0.19 6.86 -3.61
N ALA A 65 -0.22 7.25 -2.41
CA ALA A 65 0.13 8.50 -1.75
C ALA A 65 1.12 8.30 -0.58
N THR A 66 1.79 7.15 -0.52
CA THR A 66 2.86 6.79 0.43
C THR A 66 3.74 5.72 -0.24
N ASP A 67 4.43 4.88 0.51
CA ASP A 67 5.13 3.69 0.00
C ASP A 67 4.76 2.48 0.86
N PHE A 68 4.54 1.34 0.23
CA PHE A 68 4.07 0.14 0.91
C PHE A 68 5.17 -0.53 1.78
N PHE A 69 6.44 -0.36 1.40
CA PHE A 69 7.57 -1.02 2.06
C PHE A 69 8.33 -0.10 3.03
N LEU A 70 7.65 0.88 3.61
CA LEU A 70 8.20 1.68 4.72
C LEU A 70 8.49 0.80 5.94
N PRO A 71 9.71 0.81 6.51
CA PRO A 71 10.05 0.04 7.71
C PRO A 71 9.10 0.28 8.90
N GLU A 72 8.66 1.52 9.07
CA GLU A 72 7.75 1.92 10.15
C GLU A 72 6.37 1.26 10.05
N ALA A 73 6.02 0.75 8.87
CA ALA A 73 4.78 0.02 8.63
C ALA A 73 4.93 -1.49 8.80
N ASP A 74 6.11 -2.04 9.10
CA ASP A 74 6.37 -3.49 9.14
C ASP A 74 5.39 -4.24 10.05
N GLU A 75 5.16 -3.73 11.27
CA GLU A 75 4.24 -4.36 12.22
C GLU A 75 2.78 -4.30 11.77
N TRP A 76 2.41 -3.30 10.98
CA TRP A 76 1.05 -3.14 10.48
C TRP A 76 0.83 -3.89 9.17
N ARG A 77 1.89 -4.05 8.38
CA ARG A 77 1.84 -4.68 7.06
C ARG A 77 1.40 -6.14 7.14
N LYS A 78 1.72 -6.83 8.24
CA LYS A 78 1.23 -8.20 8.52
C LYS A 78 -0.29 -8.29 8.40
N GLU A 79 -1.01 -7.32 8.97
CA GLU A 79 -2.47 -7.25 8.91
C GLU A 79 -2.98 -6.82 7.53
N VAL A 80 -2.27 -5.90 6.88
CA VAL A 80 -2.57 -5.48 5.49
C VAL A 80 -2.43 -6.65 4.52
N TRP A 81 -1.46 -7.54 4.67
CA TRP A 81 -1.35 -8.75 3.86
C TRP A 81 -2.55 -9.68 4.09
N SER A 82 -3.00 -9.86 5.33
CA SER A 82 -4.21 -10.63 5.63
C SER A 82 -5.47 -10.04 4.95
N ILE A 83 -5.61 -8.72 4.96
CA ILE A 83 -6.70 -8.02 4.24
C ILE A 83 -6.63 -8.27 2.74
N ILE A 84 -5.43 -8.17 2.14
CA ILE A 84 -5.25 -8.42 0.72
C ILE A 84 -5.56 -9.88 0.36
N LYS A 85 -5.17 -10.82 1.23
CA LYS A 85 -5.46 -12.24 1.09
C LYS A 85 -6.96 -12.54 1.17
N GLU A 86 -7.70 -11.85 2.03
CA GLU A 86 -9.17 -11.97 2.15
C GLU A 86 -9.89 -11.45 0.91
N ARG A 87 -9.41 -10.35 0.33
CA ARG A 87 -10.03 -9.67 -0.82
C ARG A 87 -9.53 -10.22 -2.16
N THR A 88 -9.74 -11.52 -2.40
CA THR A 88 -9.36 -12.18 -3.67
C THR A 88 -10.13 -11.66 -4.89
N ASP A 89 -11.22 -10.92 -4.66
CA ASP A 89 -12.01 -10.25 -5.69
C ASP A 89 -11.44 -8.87 -6.11
N ILE A 90 -10.30 -8.45 -5.56
CA ILE A 90 -9.62 -7.19 -5.92
C ILE A 90 -8.20 -7.48 -6.39
N GLU A 91 -7.79 -6.80 -7.46
CA GLU A 91 -6.38 -6.71 -7.86
C GLU A 91 -5.72 -5.53 -7.13
N PHE A 92 -4.73 -5.80 -6.27
CA PHE A 92 -4.03 -4.74 -5.54
C PHE A 92 -2.81 -4.29 -6.33
N LEU A 93 -2.78 -2.99 -6.68
CA LEU A 93 -1.65 -2.38 -7.37
C LEU A 93 -0.77 -1.63 -6.36
N ILE A 94 0.44 -2.14 -6.14
CA ILE A 94 1.45 -1.53 -5.27
C ILE A 94 2.61 -1.06 -6.15
N LEU A 95 2.91 0.24 -6.07
CA LEU A 95 4.11 0.83 -6.66
C LEU A 95 5.05 1.24 -5.51
N THR A 96 6.34 0.96 -5.66
CA THR A 96 7.32 1.26 -4.62
C THR A 96 8.63 1.74 -5.23
N LYS A 97 9.36 2.58 -4.49
CA LYS A 97 10.77 2.88 -4.76
C LYS A 97 11.72 2.17 -3.79
N ARG A 98 11.18 1.34 -2.89
CA ARG A 98 11.89 0.58 -1.85
C ARG A 98 11.90 -0.90 -2.21
N ILE A 99 12.16 -1.22 -3.48
CA ILE A 99 12.05 -2.60 -3.98
C ILE A 99 13.01 -3.56 -3.26
N ASP A 100 14.13 -3.06 -2.76
CA ASP A 100 15.10 -3.85 -1.98
C ASP A 100 14.49 -4.48 -0.72
N ARG A 101 13.42 -3.88 -0.17
CA ARG A 101 12.69 -4.39 1.00
C ARG A 101 11.62 -5.41 0.64
N PHE A 102 11.45 -5.75 -0.64
CA PHE A 102 10.37 -6.63 -1.09
C PHE A 102 10.38 -7.96 -0.35
N LEU A 103 11.49 -8.70 -0.42
CA LEU A 103 11.62 -10.03 0.19
C LEU A 103 11.50 -10.02 1.71
N GLU A 104 11.99 -8.96 2.36
CA GLU A 104 11.90 -8.77 3.82
C GLU A 104 10.46 -8.49 4.28
N SER A 105 9.64 -7.93 3.38
CA SER A 105 8.31 -7.43 3.69
C SER A 105 7.19 -8.40 3.34
N LEU A 106 7.50 -9.58 2.80
CA LEU A 106 6.53 -10.60 2.45
C LEU A 106 5.97 -11.29 3.71
N PRO A 107 4.69 -11.69 3.70
CA PRO A 107 4.14 -12.52 4.76
C PRO A 107 4.78 -13.92 4.72
N SER A 108 4.84 -14.60 5.87
CA SER A 108 5.49 -15.92 5.97
C SER A 108 4.82 -17.00 5.10
N ASP A 109 3.55 -16.81 4.76
CA ASP A 109 2.75 -17.71 3.93
C ASP A 109 2.72 -17.30 2.44
N TRP A 110 3.63 -16.42 2.01
CA TRP A 110 3.65 -15.87 0.66
C TRP A 110 3.79 -16.95 -0.44
N GLY A 111 4.61 -17.98 -0.21
CA GLY A 111 4.86 -19.05 -1.18
C GLY A 111 5.34 -18.50 -2.54
N THR A 112 4.64 -18.85 -3.63
CA THR A 112 4.88 -18.33 -4.98
C THR A 112 4.06 -17.06 -5.30
N GLY A 113 3.46 -16.45 -4.29
CA GLY A 113 2.50 -15.34 -4.38
C GLY A 113 1.05 -15.79 -4.25
N TYR A 114 0.17 -14.87 -3.81
CA TYR A 114 -1.28 -15.08 -3.94
C TYR A 114 -1.64 -14.82 -5.41
N GLY A 115 -2.17 -15.80 -6.14
CA GLY A 115 -2.28 -15.84 -7.62
C GLY A 115 -2.92 -14.65 -8.37
N GLN A 116 -3.27 -13.55 -7.68
CA GLN A 116 -3.85 -12.30 -8.17
C GLN A 116 -2.85 -11.14 -8.43
N TYR A 117 -1.52 -11.32 -8.32
CA TYR A 117 -0.57 -10.20 -8.52
C TYR A 117 0.06 -10.14 -9.91
N LYS A 118 -0.01 -8.95 -10.54
CA LYS A 118 0.91 -8.50 -11.58
C LYS A 118 1.85 -7.44 -11.00
N TYR A 119 3.13 -7.75 -10.88
CA TYR A 119 4.16 -6.77 -10.55
C TYR A 119 4.45 -5.89 -11.77
N TRP A 120 4.11 -4.61 -11.70
CA TRP A 120 4.68 -3.60 -12.59
C TRP A 120 5.87 -2.97 -11.90
N LEU A 121 7.03 -3.60 -12.07
CA LEU A 121 8.32 -3.08 -11.65
C LEU A 121 8.79 -2.04 -12.67
N HIS A 122 8.50 -0.76 -12.43
CA HIS A 122 9.29 0.29 -13.05
C HIS A 122 10.54 0.51 -12.20
N ARG A 123 11.69 0.06 -12.73
CA ARG A 123 12.99 0.60 -12.35
C ARG A 123 13.06 2.08 -12.74
#